data_AF-A0A7Y7IIX6-F1
#
_entry.id   AF-A0A7Y7IIX6-F1
#
_cell.length_a   1.000
_cell.length_b   1.000
_cell.length_c   1.000
_cell.angle_alpha   90.00
_cell.angle_beta   90.00
_cell.angle_gamma   90.00
#
_symmetry.space_group_name_H-M   'P 1'
#
loop_
_entity.id
_entity.type
_entity.pdbx_description
1 polymer ?
#
loop_
_entity_poly.entity_id
_entity_poly.type
_entity_poly.pdbx_seq_one_letter_code
_entity_poly.pdbx_strand_id
1 'polypeptide(L)'
;MDPKHDYLSLEPDVDVDFHKIRWLIADIQDGNAAPSGSAHLLYHADLLPGWYDDWVIFEQERLQQLRLDGLEALARSFLQIGDTGRATEAALAATSIEPLRESAQLVLLQCHVQAGNNASALQSFHDFRGRLNRELGVRPSSIFESLVDSLHPVQASAVHAPTRSRSAYQ
;
A
#
# COMPACT_ATOMS: atom_id res chain seq x y z
N MET A 1 -53.65 -11.88 4.45
CA MET A 1 -53.06 -12.49 5.65
C MET A 1 -51.56 -12.47 5.41
N ASP A 2 -50.92 -11.35 5.73
CA ASP A 2 -49.50 -11.13 5.45
C ASP A 2 -48.63 -11.86 6.47
N PRO A 3 -47.57 -12.56 6.04
CA PRO A 3 -46.59 -13.11 6.97
C PRO A 3 -45.94 -11.93 7.70
N LYS A 4 -46.17 -11.85 9.02
CA LYS A 4 -45.48 -10.91 9.89
C LYS A 4 -43.98 -11.10 9.70
N HIS A 5 -43.30 -10.04 9.30
CA HIS A 5 -41.85 -9.95 9.28
C HIS A 5 -41.32 -10.24 10.69
N ASP A 6 -40.73 -11.40 10.89
CA ASP A 6 -40.14 -11.84 12.17
C ASP A 6 -38.68 -11.42 12.28
N TYR A 7 -38.33 -10.28 11.67
CA TYR A 7 -36.98 -9.73 11.65
C TYR A 7 -37.02 -8.28 12.09
N LEU A 8 -36.19 -7.97 13.08
CA LEU A 8 -35.87 -6.60 13.44
C LEU A 8 -34.85 -6.08 12.40
N SER A 9 -35.21 -4.99 11.74
CA SER A 9 -34.32 -4.27 10.82
C SER A 9 -34.19 -2.83 11.28
N LEU A 10 -33.05 -2.22 10.94
CA LEU A 10 -32.92 -0.77 11.02
C LEU A 10 -33.85 -0.14 9.99
N GLU A 11 -34.36 1.06 10.29
CA GLU A 11 -35.04 1.85 9.27
C GLU A 11 -34.06 2.13 8.10
N PRO A 12 -34.52 2.11 6.84
CA PRO A 12 -33.68 2.36 5.66
C PRO A 12 -32.85 3.65 5.72
N ASP A 13 -33.31 4.66 6.45
CA ASP A 13 -32.65 5.97 6.56
C ASP A 13 -31.60 6.03 7.69
N VAL A 14 -31.44 4.95 8.47
CA VAL A 14 -30.38 4.85 9.47
C VAL A 14 -29.04 4.74 8.78
N ASP A 15 -28.20 5.72 9.05
CA ASP A 15 -26.88 5.80 8.49
C ASP A 15 -25.89 4.91 9.27
N VAL A 16 -25.23 3.99 8.56
CA VAL A 16 -24.27 3.04 9.14
C VAL A 16 -22.91 3.27 8.47
N ASP A 17 -21.95 3.72 9.26
CA ASP A 17 -20.56 3.96 8.86
C ASP A 17 -19.92 2.76 8.14
N PHE A 18 -20.17 1.54 8.62
CA PHE A 18 -19.71 0.31 7.98
C PHE A 18 -20.18 0.19 6.53
N HIS A 19 -21.44 0.55 6.22
CA HIS A 19 -21.96 0.52 4.85
C HIS A 19 -21.27 1.57 3.98
N LYS A 20 -20.99 2.77 4.50
CA LYS A 20 -20.25 3.80 3.78
C LYS A 20 -18.83 3.37 3.43
N ILE A 21 -18.11 2.79 4.41
CA ILE A 21 -16.73 2.32 4.19
C ILE A 21 -16.71 1.22 3.14
N ARG A 22 -17.64 0.26 3.20
CA ARG A 22 -17.74 -0.80 2.18
C ARG A 22 -18.06 -0.25 0.79
N TRP A 23 -18.97 0.71 0.70
CA TRP A 23 -19.29 1.35 -0.57
C TRP A 23 -18.09 2.12 -1.13
N LEU A 24 -17.38 2.89 -0.30
CA LEU A 24 -16.17 3.62 -0.71
C LEU A 24 -15.08 2.68 -1.23
N ILE A 25 -14.84 1.56 -0.56
CA ILE A 25 -13.85 0.57 -1.00
C ILE A 25 -14.23 -0.01 -2.37
N ALA A 26 -15.51 -0.37 -2.56
CA ALA A 26 -16.00 -0.88 -3.84
C ALA A 26 -15.85 0.17 -4.95
N ASP A 27 -16.20 1.43 -4.67
CA ASP A 27 -16.10 2.54 -5.63
C ASP A 27 -14.64 2.77 -6.07
N ILE A 28 -13.69 2.72 -5.13
CA ILE A 28 -12.25 2.81 -5.42
C ILE A 28 -11.80 1.63 -6.29
N GLN A 29 -12.27 0.42 -5.99
CA GLN A 29 -11.91 -0.80 -6.73
C GLN A 29 -12.48 -0.81 -8.15
N ASP A 30 -13.64 -0.21 -8.36
CA ASP A 30 -14.24 0.01 -9.67
C ASP A 30 -13.52 1.09 -10.50
N GLY A 31 -12.51 1.76 -9.90
CA GLY A 31 -11.69 2.77 -10.56
C GLY A 31 -12.31 4.17 -10.54
N ASN A 32 -13.33 4.40 -9.72
CA ASN A 32 -13.94 5.71 -9.58
C ASN A 32 -13.03 6.66 -8.76
N ALA A 33 -13.25 7.96 -8.97
CA ALA A 33 -12.46 8.98 -8.30
C ALA A 33 -12.79 9.02 -6.80
N ALA A 34 -11.80 8.63 -5.98
CA ALA A 34 -11.96 8.66 -4.55
C ALA A 34 -12.08 10.11 -4.01
N PRO A 35 -13.00 10.38 -3.07
CA PRO A 35 -13.06 11.64 -2.37
C PRO A 35 -11.75 12.01 -1.67
N SER A 36 -11.52 13.31 -1.47
CA SER A 36 -10.41 13.77 -0.63
C SER A 36 -10.54 13.24 0.80
N GLY A 37 -9.43 12.82 1.41
CA GLY A 37 -9.44 12.24 2.75
C GLY A 37 -9.84 10.76 2.82
N SER A 38 -10.07 10.08 1.69
CA SER A 38 -10.40 8.65 1.67
C SER A 38 -9.36 7.79 2.39
N ALA A 39 -8.06 8.12 2.27
CA ALA A 39 -6.99 7.43 2.99
C ALA A 39 -7.17 7.52 4.51
N HIS A 40 -7.42 8.73 5.03
CA HIS A 40 -7.68 8.97 6.44
C HIS A 40 -8.93 8.23 6.94
N LEU A 41 -10.02 8.24 6.17
CA LEU A 41 -11.25 7.53 6.51
C LEU A 41 -11.03 6.01 6.60
N LEU A 42 -10.37 5.43 5.59
CA LEU A 42 -10.07 4.00 5.59
C LEU A 42 -9.08 3.62 6.69
N TYR A 43 -8.15 4.50 7.04
CA TYR A 43 -7.19 4.24 8.12
C TYR A 43 -7.86 4.15 9.51
N HIS A 44 -8.92 4.91 9.76
CA HIS A 44 -9.59 4.94 11.09
C HIS A 44 -10.88 4.10 11.17
N ALA A 45 -11.21 3.33 10.14
CA ALA A 45 -12.45 2.55 10.04
C ALA A 45 -12.39 1.21 10.80
N ASP A 46 -12.09 1.24 12.10
CA ASP A 46 -12.09 0.03 12.94
C ASP A 46 -13.52 -0.41 13.29
N LEU A 47 -13.82 -1.70 13.12
CA LEU A 47 -15.14 -2.24 13.43
C LEU A 47 -15.25 -2.55 14.92
N LEU A 48 -16.19 -1.91 15.62
CA LEU A 48 -16.56 -2.25 17.02
C LEU A 48 -15.33 -2.44 17.94
N PRO A 49 -14.45 -1.44 18.09
CA PRO A 49 -13.27 -1.58 18.93
C PRO A 49 -13.66 -1.88 20.39
N GLY A 50 -12.99 -2.86 21.00
CA GLY A 50 -13.25 -3.31 22.38
C GLY A 50 -14.29 -4.42 22.52
N TRP A 51 -14.83 -4.93 21.41
CA TRP A 51 -15.69 -6.11 21.37
C TRP A 51 -14.89 -7.36 20.99
N TYR A 52 -15.17 -8.48 21.67
CA TYR A 52 -14.38 -9.72 21.58
C TYR A 52 -15.22 -10.97 21.33
N ASP A 53 -16.47 -10.82 20.90
CA ASP A 53 -17.28 -11.98 20.49
C ASP A 53 -16.68 -12.59 19.21
N ASP A 54 -16.68 -13.92 19.10
CA ASP A 54 -16.04 -14.63 17.98
C ASP A 54 -16.49 -14.14 16.60
N TRP A 55 -17.78 -13.82 16.46
CA TRP A 55 -18.34 -13.29 15.21
C TRP A 55 -17.84 -11.87 14.89
N VAL A 56 -17.56 -11.05 15.92
CA VAL A 56 -17.02 -9.69 15.76
C VAL A 56 -15.57 -9.76 15.32
N ILE A 57 -14.77 -10.64 15.92
CA ILE A 57 -13.34 -10.81 15.57
C ILE A 57 -13.21 -11.17 14.09
N PHE A 58 -14.04 -12.11 13.61
CA PHE A 58 -14.04 -12.48 12.20
C PHE A 58 -14.41 -11.31 11.27
N GLU A 59 -15.43 -10.51 11.62
CA GLU A 59 -15.80 -9.35 10.80
C GLU A 59 -14.81 -8.19 10.90
N GLN A 60 -14.13 -8.03 12.04
CA GLN A 60 -13.00 -7.09 12.20
C GLN A 60 -11.86 -7.45 11.26
N GLU A 61 -11.43 -8.72 11.25
CA GLU A 61 -10.40 -9.21 10.33
C GLU A 61 -10.82 -9.02 8.88
N ARG A 62 -12.09 -9.36 8.55
CA ARG A 62 -12.62 -9.16 7.20
C ARG A 62 -12.59 -7.70 6.78
N LEU A 63 -13.02 -6.78 7.64
CA LEU A 63 -13.00 -5.35 7.32
C LEU A 63 -11.56 -4.83 7.22
N GLN A 64 -10.65 -5.29 8.06
CA GLN A 64 -9.23 -4.93 7.98
C GLN A 64 -8.65 -5.31 6.62
N GLN A 65 -8.93 -6.52 6.11
CA GLN A 65 -8.48 -6.93 4.77
C GLN A 65 -9.08 -6.03 3.67
N LEU A 66 -10.38 -5.74 3.73
CA LEU A 66 -11.02 -4.84 2.77
C LEU A 66 -10.41 -3.43 2.78
N ARG A 67 -10.10 -2.89 3.97
CA ARG A 67 -9.45 -1.59 4.13
C ARG A 67 -8.05 -1.58 3.53
N LEU A 68 -7.27 -2.64 3.76
CA LEU A 68 -5.94 -2.80 3.17
C LEU A 68 -6.01 -2.82 1.64
N ASP A 69 -6.91 -3.62 1.07
CA ASP A 69 -7.11 -3.71 -0.38
C ASP A 69 -7.55 -2.36 -0.96
N GLY A 70 -8.48 -1.67 -0.29
CA GLY A 70 -8.95 -0.33 -0.68
C GLY A 70 -7.86 0.73 -0.65
N LEU A 71 -7.02 0.76 0.40
CA LEU A 71 -5.90 1.68 0.53
C LEU A 71 -4.83 1.43 -0.54
N GLU A 72 -4.54 0.18 -0.87
CA GLU A 72 -3.61 -0.16 -1.95
C GLU A 72 -4.16 0.24 -3.32
N ALA A 73 -5.45 0.00 -3.59
CA ALA A 73 -6.09 0.43 -4.82
C ALA A 73 -6.08 1.96 -4.94
N LEU A 74 -6.36 2.67 -3.85
CA LEU A 74 -6.31 4.12 -3.76
C LEU A 74 -4.90 4.66 -4.03
N ALA A 75 -3.88 4.05 -3.43
CA ALA A 75 -2.49 4.44 -3.67
C ALA A 75 -2.08 4.23 -5.14
N ARG A 76 -2.46 3.09 -5.74
CA ARG A 76 -2.21 2.79 -7.16
C ARG A 76 -2.93 3.76 -8.09
N SER A 77 -4.17 4.14 -7.80
CA SER A 77 -4.92 5.09 -8.64
C SER A 77 -4.27 6.49 -8.60
N PHE A 78 -3.79 6.93 -7.44
CA PHE A 78 -3.04 8.17 -7.32
C PHE A 78 -1.69 8.13 -8.07
N LEU A 79 -0.97 6.99 -8.04
CA LEU A 79 0.24 6.81 -8.84
C LEU A 79 -0.03 6.92 -10.34
N GLN A 80 -1.13 6.31 -10.82
CA GLN A 80 -1.50 6.36 -12.23
C GLN A 80 -1.72 7.79 -12.75
N ILE A 81 -2.25 8.69 -11.92
CA ILE A 81 -2.47 10.09 -12.27
C ILE A 81 -1.28 11.01 -11.90
N GLY A 82 -0.19 10.46 -11.37
CA GLY A 82 1.01 11.21 -11.01
C GLY A 82 0.96 11.93 -9.65
N ASP A 83 -0.07 11.70 -8.84
CA ASP A 83 -0.19 12.31 -7.51
C ASP A 83 0.54 11.48 -6.46
N THR A 84 1.87 11.64 -6.41
CA THR A 84 2.73 10.88 -5.50
C THR A 84 2.49 11.22 -4.03
N GLY A 85 1.99 12.42 -3.72
CA GLY A 85 1.68 12.84 -2.34
C GLY A 85 0.54 12.03 -1.75
N ARG A 86 -0.62 12.02 -2.43
CA ARG A 86 -1.79 11.24 -1.99
C ARG A 86 -1.56 9.74 -2.10
N ALA A 87 -0.77 9.30 -3.09
CA ALA A 87 -0.36 7.91 -3.18
C ALA A 87 0.44 7.45 -1.95
N THR A 88 1.42 8.27 -1.53
CA THR A 88 2.24 7.99 -0.35
C THR A 88 1.40 7.96 0.91
N GLU A 89 0.44 8.89 1.08
CA GLU A 89 -0.47 8.91 2.22
C GLU A 89 -1.27 7.59 2.34
N ALA A 90 -1.88 7.14 1.24
CA ALA A 90 -2.64 5.89 1.22
C ALA A 90 -1.76 4.65 1.46
N ALA A 91 -0.56 4.60 0.88
CA ALA A 91 0.37 3.50 1.09
C ALA A 91 0.92 3.45 2.53
N LEU A 92 1.22 4.61 3.14
CA LEU A 92 1.62 4.69 4.54
C LEU A 92 0.50 4.23 5.48
N ALA A 93 -0.76 4.57 5.19
CA ALA A 93 -1.90 4.06 5.95
C ALA A 93 -1.99 2.53 5.87
N ALA A 94 -1.82 1.93 4.69
CA ALA A 94 -1.85 0.47 4.52
C ALA A 94 -0.70 -0.22 5.28
N THR A 95 0.53 0.28 5.14
CA THR A 95 1.71 -0.27 5.84
C THR A 95 1.68 -0.05 7.36
N SER A 96 0.90 0.93 7.83
CA SER A 96 0.68 1.15 9.26
C SER A 96 -0.33 0.15 9.85
N ILE A 97 -1.34 -0.27 9.07
CA ILE A 97 -2.31 -1.30 9.47
C ILE A 97 -1.66 -2.68 9.45
N GLU A 98 -0.96 -3.03 8.38
CA GLU A 98 -0.30 -4.33 8.24
C GLU A 98 1.14 -4.16 7.75
N PRO A 99 2.11 -4.05 8.67
CA PRO A 99 3.49 -3.74 8.30
C PRO A 99 4.22 -4.86 7.57
N LEU A 100 3.78 -6.12 7.70
CA LEU A 100 4.37 -7.27 7.02
C LEU A 100 3.77 -7.52 5.63
N ARG A 101 2.72 -6.78 5.24
CA ARG A 101 2.08 -6.94 3.94
C ARG A 101 2.92 -6.35 2.82
N GLU A 102 3.56 -7.25 2.08
CA GLU A 102 4.48 -6.88 1.01
C GLU A 102 3.83 -6.05 -0.10
N SER A 103 2.56 -6.30 -0.44
CA SER A 103 1.86 -5.53 -1.47
C SER A 103 1.70 -4.05 -1.10
N ALA A 104 1.45 -3.73 0.16
CA ALA A 104 1.38 -2.35 0.65
C ALA A 104 2.76 -1.69 0.63
N GLN A 105 3.78 -2.43 1.07
CA GLN A 105 5.18 -1.98 1.06
C GLN A 105 5.69 -1.72 -0.37
N LEU A 106 5.27 -2.55 -1.33
CA LEU A 106 5.65 -2.42 -2.74
C LEU A 106 5.06 -1.13 -3.34
N VAL A 107 3.80 -0.84 -3.04
CA VAL A 107 3.17 0.40 -3.50
C VAL A 107 3.81 1.61 -2.85
N LEU A 108 4.18 1.57 -1.57
CA LEU A 108 4.93 2.64 -0.91
C LEU A 108 6.30 2.86 -1.58
N LEU A 109 7.01 1.78 -1.90
CA LEU A 109 8.27 1.84 -2.64
C LEU A 109 8.06 2.52 -4.00
N GLN A 110 7.05 2.10 -4.77
CA GLN A 110 6.69 2.72 -6.05
C GLN A 110 6.39 4.22 -5.92
N CYS A 111 5.73 4.64 -4.83
CA CYS A 111 5.48 6.05 -4.55
C CYS A 111 6.78 6.84 -4.41
N HIS A 112 7.74 6.32 -3.64
CA HIS A 112 9.04 6.97 -3.49
C HIS A 112 9.83 7.04 -4.80
N VAL A 113 9.81 5.97 -5.59
CA VAL A 113 10.49 5.92 -6.90
C VAL A 113 9.87 6.94 -7.86
N GLN A 114 8.55 6.98 -7.97
CA GLN A 114 7.86 7.91 -8.88
C GLN A 114 8.01 9.37 -8.43
N ALA A 115 8.17 9.62 -7.13
CA ALA A 115 8.48 10.95 -6.60
C ALA A 115 9.95 11.37 -6.80
N GLY A 116 10.83 10.48 -7.29
CA GLY A 116 12.27 10.70 -7.39
C GLY A 116 13.00 10.63 -6.05
N ASN A 117 12.34 10.16 -5.00
CA ASN A 117 12.86 10.08 -3.64
C ASN A 117 13.59 8.75 -3.39
N ASN A 118 14.65 8.48 -4.18
CA ASN A 118 15.39 7.21 -4.14
C ASN A 118 15.94 6.88 -2.75
N ALA A 119 16.37 7.88 -1.97
CA ALA A 119 16.83 7.68 -0.60
C ALA A 119 15.73 7.12 0.31
N SER A 120 14.51 7.66 0.22
CA SER A 120 13.34 7.14 0.95
C SER A 120 12.95 5.75 0.48
N ALA A 121 13.02 5.49 -0.82
CA ALA A 121 12.77 4.16 -1.39
C ALA A 121 13.71 3.10 -0.80
N LEU A 122 15.02 3.37 -0.80
CA LEU A 122 16.04 2.48 -0.25
C LEU A 122 15.86 2.28 1.26
N GLN A 123 15.59 3.35 2.00
CA GLN A 123 15.33 3.27 3.44
C GLN A 123 14.12 2.37 3.74
N SER A 124 12.98 2.58 3.07
CA SER A 124 11.78 1.76 3.24
C SER A 124 12.04 0.28 2.93
N PHE A 125 12.83 -0.02 1.89
CA PHE A 125 13.23 -1.41 1.60
C PHE A 125 14.07 -2.03 2.72
N HIS A 126 15.08 -1.32 3.22
CA HIS A 126 15.94 -1.84 4.28
C HIS A 126 15.15 -2.10 5.57
N ASP A 127 14.25 -1.19 5.92
CA ASP A 127 13.39 -1.33 7.11
C ASP A 127 12.43 -2.52 6.96
N PHE A 128 11.79 -2.67 5.80
CA PHE A 128 10.89 -3.78 5.52
C PHE A 128 11.63 -5.13 5.51
N ARG A 129 12.77 -5.22 4.81
CA ARG A 129 13.60 -6.43 4.78
C ARG A 129 14.08 -6.83 6.17
N GLY A 130 14.50 -5.86 6.99
CA GLY A 130 14.91 -6.10 8.36
C GLY A 130 13.75 -6.64 9.21
N ARG A 131 12.54 -6.08 9.02
CA ARG A 131 11.32 -6.51 9.71
C ARG A 131 10.90 -7.93 9.32
N LEU A 132 10.78 -8.23 8.03
CA LEU A 132 10.44 -9.57 7.53
C LEU A 132 11.41 -10.64 8.04
N ASN A 133 12.70 -10.36 8.00
CA ASN A 133 13.70 -11.32 8.47
C ASN A 133 13.60 -11.54 9.98
N ARG A 134 13.33 -10.50 10.77
CA ARG A 134 13.21 -10.60 12.23
C ARG A 134 11.94 -11.34 12.65
N GLU A 135 10.82 -11.10 11.97
CA GLU A 135 9.49 -11.59 12.40
C GLU A 135 9.12 -12.92 11.75
N LEU A 136 9.52 -13.16 10.50
CA LEU A 136 9.16 -14.34 9.73
C LEU A 136 10.36 -15.17 9.26
N GLY A 137 11.59 -14.66 9.37
CA GLY A 137 12.79 -15.35 8.88
C GLY A 137 12.88 -15.45 7.35
N VAL A 138 12.11 -14.63 6.63
CA VAL A 138 12.05 -14.63 5.16
C VAL A 138 12.63 -13.35 4.56
N ARG A 139 12.87 -13.37 3.25
CA ARG A 139 13.27 -12.20 2.47
C ARG A 139 12.10 -11.67 1.64
N PRO A 140 12.12 -10.38 1.23
CA PRO A 140 11.16 -9.85 0.25
C PRO A 140 11.15 -10.67 -1.04
N SER A 141 10.04 -10.60 -1.78
CA SER A 141 9.94 -11.25 -3.09
C SER A 141 10.90 -10.65 -4.12
N SER A 142 11.12 -11.41 -5.20
CA SER A 142 11.94 -10.97 -6.33
C SER A 142 11.39 -9.73 -7.03
N ILE A 143 10.06 -9.52 -7.04
CA ILE A 143 9.44 -8.32 -7.60
C ILE A 143 9.87 -7.08 -6.79
N PHE A 144 9.87 -7.21 -5.46
CA PHE A 144 10.29 -6.15 -4.56
C PHE A 144 11.80 -5.85 -4.72
N GLU A 145 12.63 -6.89 -4.72
CA GLU A 145 14.08 -6.74 -4.89
C GLU A 145 14.43 -6.14 -6.26
N SER A 146 13.76 -6.57 -7.34
CA SER A 146 13.99 -6.03 -8.69
C SER A 146 13.68 -4.53 -8.79
N LEU A 147 12.66 -4.05 -8.10
CA LEU A 147 12.34 -2.62 -8.08
C LEU A 147 13.46 -1.82 -7.39
N VAL A 148 14.05 -2.35 -6.31
CA VAL A 148 15.17 -1.71 -5.61
C VAL A 148 16.44 -1.73 -6.44
N ASP A 149 16.74 -2.84 -7.10
CA ASP A 149 17.92 -2.97 -7.97
C ASP A 149 17.91 -1.92 -9.10
N SER A 150 16.72 -1.54 -9.58
CA SER A 150 16.57 -0.48 -10.59
C SER A 150 16.96 0.93 -10.09
N LEU A 151 16.99 1.14 -8.77
CA LEU A 151 17.33 2.42 -8.14
C LEU A 151 18.83 2.62 -7.94
N HIS A 152 19.59 1.53 -7.97
CA HIS A 152 21.03 1.60 -8.09
C HIS A 152 21.35 1.77 -9.57
N PRO A 153 21.69 2.98 -10.07
CA PRO A 153 22.24 3.07 -11.39
C PRO A 153 23.44 2.13 -11.44
N VAL A 154 23.43 1.21 -12.41
CA VAL A 154 24.63 0.49 -12.85
C VAL A 154 25.76 1.51 -12.80
N GLN A 155 26.72 1.29 -11.91
CA GLN A 155 27.87 2.18 -11.76
C GLN A 155 28.30 2.61 -13.15
N ALA A 156 28.27 3.93 -13.37
CA ALA A 156 28.68 4.55 -14.62
C ALA A 156 29.86 3.77 -15.18
N SER A 157 29.65 3.22 -16.37
CA SER A 157 30.59 2.37 -17.07
C SER A 157 32.01 2.88 -16.85
N ALA A 158 32.92 1.98 -16.48
CA ALA A 158 34.35 2.22 -16.59
C ALA A 158 34.70 2.39 -18.09
N VAL A 159 34.31 3.52 -18.66
CA VAL A 159 34.67 4.00 -19.99
C VAL A 159 35.58 5.18 -19.78
N HIS A 160 36.83 4.87 -19.41
CA HIS A 160 37.97 5.67 -19.83
C HIS A 160 39.23 4.81 -19.90
N ALA A 161 39.29 3.95 -20.91
CA ALA A 161 40.56 3.63 -21.54
C ALA A 161 40.71 4.54 -22.78
N PRO A 162 41.67 5.47 -22.77
CA PRO A 162 42.36 5.83 -23.98
C PRO A 162 43.74 5.19 -23.97
N THR A 163 43.89 4.23 -24.87
CA THR A 163 45.16 3.85 -25.48
C THR A 163 45.93 5.10 -25.89
N ARG A 164 47.11 5.33 -25.28
CA ARG A 164 48.19 6.04 -25.96
C ARG A 164 49.32 5.08 -26.24
N SER A 165 49.21 4.46 -27.42
CA SER A 165 50.37 4.23 -28.27
C SER A 165 51.11 5.56 -28.44
N ARG A 166 52.36 5.60 -27.99
CA ARG A 166 53.36 6.48 -28.61
C ARG A 166 54.69 5.76 -28.68
N SER A 167 55.06 5.51 -29.92
CA SER A 167 56.31 5.01 -30.45
C SER A 167 57.53 5.82 -29.99
N ALA A 168 58.65 5.11 -29.86
CA ALA A 168 60.05 5.50 -30.09
C ALA A 168 60.51 6.91 -29.69
N TYR A 169 61.45 6.96 -28.75
CA TYR A 169 62.70 7.68 -28.96
C TYR A 169 63.87 6.81 -28.47
N GLN A 170 65.00 7.03 -29.14
CA GLN A 170 66.30 6.37 -29.09
C GLN A 170 66.86 6.10 -27.70
#